data_AF-A0A815F0B7-F1
#
_entry.id   AF-A0A815F0B7-F1
#
_cell.length_a   1.000
_cell.length_b   1.000
_cell.length_c   1.000
_cell.angle_alpha   90.00
_cell.angle_beta   90.00
_cell.angle_gamma   90.00
#
_symmetry.space_group_name_H-M   'P 1'
#
loop_
_entity.id
_entity.type
_entity.pdbx_description
1 polymer ?
#
loop_
_entity_poly.entity_id
_entity_poly.type
_entity_poly.pdbx_seq_one_letter_code
_entity_poly.pdbx_strand_id
1 'polypeptide(L)'
;MTSYPLPDQYTGMTGMDRAFQLLNSAGCWSDQPFDSVSRNILLQIATISPKVNYFPEHLTSMEKIEWNPHSLPYSMQHFGYYLIAKKLVETSEQMNFMHP
;
A
#
# COMPACT_ATOMS: atom_id res chain seq x y z
N MET A 1 3.22 -16.80 10.47
CA MET A 1 2.19 -17.44 9.62
C MET A 1 1.07 -16.45 9.35
N THR A 2 1.32 -15.39 8.58
CA THR A 2 0.28 -14.40 8.17
C THR A 2 0.40 -14.04 6.69
N SER A 3 1.44 -14.52 6.01
CA SER A 3 1.68 -14.37 4.57
C SER A 3 1.01 -15.44 3.71
N TYR A 4 0.29 -16.37 4.33
CA TYR A 4 -0.40 -17.44 3.62
C TYR A 4 -1.78 -16.95 3.13
N PRO A 5 -2.27 -17.41 1.96
CA PRO A 5 -3.56 -16.97 1.42
C PRO A 5 -4.76 -17.51 2.20
N LEU A 6 -4.57 -18.47 3.12
CA LEU A 6 -5.67 -18.92 3.97
C LEU A 6 -5.91 -17.93 5.11
N PRO A 7 -7.19 -17.67 5.42
CA PRO A 7 -7.55 -16.90 6.60
C PRO A 7 -6.98 -17.54 7.87
N ASP A 8 -6.53 -16.69 8.80
CA ASP A 8 -6.20 -17.13 10.14
C ASP A 8 -7.44 -17.71 10.84
N GLN A 9 -7.28 -18.85 11.50
CA GLN A 9 -8.39 -19.63 12.07
C GLN A 9 -9.16 -18.90 13.19
N TYR A 10 -8.52 -17.94 13.85
CA TYR A 10 -9.12 -17.22 14.99
C TYR A 10 -9.80 -15.93 14.57
N THR A 11 -9.24 -15.24 13.58
CA THR A 11 -9.76 -13.95 13.10
C THR A 11 -10.62 -14.08 11.85
N GLY A 12 -10.50 -15.19 11.10
CA GLY A 12 -11.17 -15.37 9.81
C GLY A 12 -10.64 -14.43 8.72
N MET A 13 -9.49 -13.78 8.94
CA MET A 13 -8.91 -12.79 8.04
C MET A 13 -7.55 -13.25 7.53
N THR A 14 -7.21 -12.92 6.28
CA THR A 14 -5.84 -13.06 5.80
C THR A 14 -4.96 -11.91 6.32
N GLY A 15 -3.63 -12.07 6.23
CA GLY A 15 -2.72 -10.97 6.55
C GLY A 15 -2.93 -9.74 5.66
N MET A 16 -3.36 -9.95 4.40
CA MET A 16 -3.76 -8.85 3.52
C MET A 16 -4.96 -8.12 4.09
N ASP A 17 -6.06 -8.83 4.38
CA ASP A 17 -7.30 -8.22 4.87
C ASP A 17 -7.05 -7.39 6.13
N ARG A 18 -6.26 -7.92 7.06
CA ARG A 18 -5.92 -7.22 8.30
C ARG A 18 -5.07 -5.98 8.03
N ALA A 19 -4.14 -6.03 7.07
CA ALA A 19 -3.35 -4.86 6.69
C ALA A 19 -4.22 -3.77 6.05
N PHE A 20 -5.14 -4.13 5.15
CA PHE A 20 -6.10 -3.18 4.57
C PHE A 20 -7.03 -2.57 5.62
N GLN A 21 -7.49 -3.38 6.57
CA GLN A 21 -8.31 -2.89 7.68
C GLN A 21 -7.56 -1.87 8.55
N LEU A 22 -6.28 -2.13 8.86
CA LEU A 22 -5.46 -1.20 9.64
C LEU A 22 -5.19 0.09 8.88
N LEU A 23 -4.78 0.01 7.60
CA LEU A 23 -4.48 1.19 6.78
C LEU A 23 -5.70 2.07 6.53
N ASN A 24 -6.91 1.51 6.52
CA ASN A 24 -8.16 2.27 6.41
C ASN A 24 -8.75 2.68 7.77
N SER A 25 -8.14 2.27 8.89
CA SER A 25 -8.62 2.67 10.21
C SER A 25 -8.31 4.14 10.49
N ALA A 26 -9.15 4.82 11.26
CA ALA A 26 -8.95 6.22 11.61
C ALA A 26 -7.57 6.52 12.22
N GLY A 27 -6.94 5.55 12.90
CA GLY A 27 -5.60 5.72 13.47
C GLY A 27 -4.50 5.94 12.44
N CYS A 28 -4.67 5.48 11.19
CA CYS A 28 -3.75 5.79 10.10
C CYS A 28 -4.02 7.16 9.45
N TRP A 29 -5.21 7.73 9.64
CA TRP A 29 -5.63 9.00 9.07
C TRP A 29 -5.48 10.10 10.12
N SER A 30 -4.22 10.47 10.37
CA SER A 30 -3.84 11.49 11.35
C SER A 30 -4.44 12.85 11.01
N ASP A 31 -4.78 13.64 12.03
CA ASP A 31 -5.15 15.07 11.89
C ASP A 31 -3.91 16.00 11.80
N GLN A 32 -2.71 15.42 11.82
CA GLN A 32 -1.43 16.12 11.74
C GLN A 32 -0.55 15.55 10.61
N PRO A 33 0.34 16.36 10.02
CA PRO A 33 1.29 15.89 9.03
C PRO A 33 2.15 14.74 9.57
N PHE A 34 2.34 13.70 8.75
CA PHE A 34 3.22 12.59 9.07
C PHE A 34 4.67 13.03 9.19
N ASP A 35 5.36 12.43 10.15
CA ASP A 35 6.80 12.54 10.28
C ASP A 35 7.53 11.72 9.20
N SER A 36 8.86 11.91 9.12
CA SER A 36 9.68 11.20 8.14
C SER A 36 9.62 9.68 8.27
N VAL A 37 9.47 9.18 9.50
CA VAL A 37 9.40 7.74 9.78
C VAL A 37 8.11 7.15 9.23
N SER A 38 6.96 7.76 9.54
CA SER A 38 5.66 7.29 9.05
C SER A 38 5.59 7.35 7.53
N ARG A 39 6.12 8.42 6.91
CA ARG A 39 6.23 8.50 5.44
C ARG A 39 7.07 7.38 4.86
N ASN A 40 8.24 7.09 5.45
CA ASN A 40 9.09 6.00 4.98
C ASN A 40 8.41 4.63 5.10
N ILE A 41 7.67 4.38 6.19
CA ILE A 41 6.89 3.14 6.35
C ILE A 41 5.82 3.03 5.26
N LEU A 42 5.06 4.10 4.99
CA LEU A 42 4.05 4.11 3.92
C LEU A 42 4.67 3.88 2.54
N LEU A 43 5.84 4.43 2.26
CA LEU A 43 6.59 4.17 1.03
C LEU A 43 6.99 2.70 0.92
N GLN A 44 7.49 2.09 2.00
CA GLN A 44 7.80 0.65 2.02
C GLN A 44 6.56 -0.21 1.79
N ILE A 45 5.43 0.12 2.41
CA ILE A 45 4.15 -0.56 2.18
C ILE A 45 3.72 -0.44 0.72
N ALA A 46 3.88 0.73 0.10
CA ALA A 46 3.55 0.94 -1.31
C ALA A 46 4.37 0.01 -2.24
N THR A 47 5.61 -0.33 -1.86
CA THR A 47 6.48 -1.25 -2.65
C THR A 47 6.04 -2.72 -2.62
N ILE A 48 5.06 -3.07 -1.78
CA ILE A 48 4.42 -4.39 -1.80
C ILE A 48 3.53 -4.54 -3.04
N SER A 49 3.00 -3.43 -3.56
CA SER A 49 2.19 -3.47 -4.78
C SER A 49 3.03 -3.85 -6.00
N PRO A 50 2.45 -4.64 -6.92
CA PRO A 50 3.07 -4.88 -8.20
C PRO A 50 3.09 -3.58 -9.01
N LYS A 51 4.10 -3.44 -9.85
CA LYS A 51 4.28 -2.26 -10.71
C LYS A 51 3.62 -2.49 -12.05
N VAL A 52 2.91 -1.47 -12.53
CA VAL A 52 2.30 -1.47 -13.86
C VAL A 52 3.19 -0.64 -14.78
N ASN A 53 3.75 -1.30 -15.80
CA ASN A 53 4.52 -0.67 -16.86
C ASN A 53 3.81 -0.86 -18.20
N TYR A 54 4.10 -0.02 -19.19
CA TYR A 54 3.52 -0.12 -20.53
C TYR A 54 4.60 -0.23 -21.61
N PHE A 55 4.28 -0.91 -22.72
CA PHE A 55 5.14 -0.95 -23.90
C PHE A 55 4.41 -0.50 -25.19
N PRO A 56 5.06 0.34 -26.03
CA PRO A 56 6.17 1.22 -25.66
C PRO A 56 5.74 2.19 -24.55
N GLU A 57 6.67 2.71 -23.74
CA GLU A 57 6.36 3.46 -22.49
C GLU A 57 5.40 4.65 -22.66
N HIS A 58 5.35 5.23 -23.86
CA HIS A 58 4.49 6.37 -24.19
C HIS A 58 3.09 5.97 -24.68
N LEU A 59 2.80 4.67 -24.83
CA LEU A 59 1.51 4.13 -25.23
C LEU A 59 0.96 3.23 -24.14
N THR A 60 -0.28 3.44 -23.71
CA THR A 60 -0.97 2.60 -22.72
C THR A 60 -1.57 1.33 -23.32
N SER A 61 -1.06 0.85 -24.46
CA SER A 61 -1.67 -0.22 -25.25
C SER A 61 -1.24 -1.63 -24.85
N MET A 62 -0.04 -1.78 -24.26
CA MET A 62 0.47 -3.09 -23.81
C MET A 62 0.91 -3.01 -22.35
N GLU A 63 0.04 -3.48 -21.45
CA GLU A 63 0.32 -3.51 -20.01
C GLU A 63 1.25 -4.69 -19.64
N LYS A 64 2.23 -4.41 -18.80
CA LYS A 64 3.13 -5.39 -18.20
C LYS A 64 3.14 -5.20 -16.68
N ILE A 65 2.72 -6.24 -15.97
CA ILE A 65 2.73 -6.26 -14.50
C ILE A 65 4.04 -6.86 -14.02
N GLU A 66 4.82 -6.08 -13.28
CA GLU A 66 6.06 -6.50 -12.64
C GLU A 66 5.82 -6.74 -11.15
N TRP A 67 5.81 -8.00 -10.78
CA TRP A 67 5.72 -8.45 -9.39
C TRP A 67 7.07 -8.32 -8.70
N ASN A 68 7.05 -8.01 -7.41
CA ASN A 68 8.25 -7.90 -6.60
C ASN A 68 8.89 -9.30 -6.42
N PRO A 69 10.15 -9.50 -6.85
CA PRO A 69 10.82 -10.80 -6.79
C PRO A 69 11.40 -11.14 -5.40
N HIS A 70 11.42 -10.20 -4.45
CA HIS A 70 12.01 -10.38 -3.11
C HIS A 70 11.09 -11.19 -2.17
N SER A 71 10.90 -12.48 -2.46
CA SER A 71 10.31 -13.50 -1.57
C SER A 71 8.89 -13.24 -1.03
N LEU A 72 8.15 -12.28 -1.59
CA LEU A 72 6.73 -12.05 -1.28
C LEU A 72 5.82 -12.92 -2.16
N PRO A 73 4.88 -13.70 -1.57
CA PRO A 73 3.86 -14.41 -2.32
C PRO A 73 3.04 -13.46 -3.21
N TYR A 74 2.71 -13.88 -4.44
CA TYR A 74 1.87 -13.11 -5.36
C TYR A 74 0.52 -12.74 -4.74
N SER A 75 -0.04 -13.63 -3.92
CA SER A 75 -1.30 -13.42 -3.21
C SER A 75 -1.27 -12.27 -2.21
N MET A 76 -0.10 -11.72 -1.87
CA MET A 76 0.02 -10.57 -0.96
C MET A 76 0.29 -9.26 -1.70
N GLN A 77 0.64 -9.31 -2.97
CA GLN A 77 1.03 -8.13 -3.73
C GLN A 77 -0.22 -7.50 -4.36
N HIS A 78 -1.05 -6.87 -3.55
CA HIS A 78 -2.27 -6.21 -4.01
C HIS A 78 -2.03 -4.74 -4.36
N PHE A 79 -2.51 -4.28 -5.52
CA PHE A 79 -2.37 -2.89 -5.98
C PHE A 79 -2.90 -1.84 -4.99
N GLY A 80 -3.86 -2.23 -4.15
CA GLY A 80 -4.45 -1.35 -3.15
C GLY A 80 -3.46 -0.83 -2.09
N TYR A 81 -2.32 -1.50 -1.85
CA TYR A 81 -1.31 -0.99 -0.92
C TYR A 81 -0.74 0.35 -1.40
N TYR A 82 -0.39 0.45 -2.68
CA TYR A 82 0.08 1.69 -3.29
C TYR A 82 -1.00 2.76 -3.24
N LEU A 83 -2.23 2.42 -3.60
CA LEU A 83 -3.34 3.38 -3.63
C LEU A 83 -3.63 3.98 -2.25
N ILE A 84 -3.68 3.15 -1.20
CA ILE A 84 -3.95 3.64 0.16
C ILE A 84 -2.76 4.42 0.70
N ALA A 85 -1.53 3.92 0.54
CA ALA A 85 -0.34 4.63 1.00
C ALA A 85 -0.18 5.99 0.33
N LYS A 86 -0.39 6.06 -0.99
CA LYS A 86 -0.40 7.32 -1.74
C LYS A 86 -1.43 8.29 -1.18
N LYS A 87 -2.68 7.84 -1.01
CA LYS A 87 -3.76 8.69 -0.50
C LYS A 87 -3.48 9.21 0.92
N LEU A 88 -2.91 8.39 1.79
CA LEU A 88 -2.48 8.79 3.13
C LEU A 88 -1.42 9.89 3.08
N VAL A 89 -0.37 9.71 2.27
CA VAL A 89 0.69 10.71 2.10
C VAL A 89 0.14 12.01 1.53
N GLU A 90 -0.67 11.95 0.48
CA GLU A 90 -1.29 13.14 -0.13
C GLU A 90 -2.18 13.90 0.87
N THR A 91 -2.95 13.18 1.68
CA THR A 91 -3.81 13.78 2.73
C THR A 91 -2.94 14.48 3.78
N SER A 92 -1.86 13.83 4.23
CA SER A 92 -0.89 14.42 5.15
C SER A 92 -0.24 15.70 4.59
N GLU A 93 0.12 15.72 3.31
CA GLU A 93 0.72 16.89 2.66
C GLU A 93 -0.27 18.06 2.57
N GLN A 94 -1.54 17.77 2.28
CA GLN A 94 -2.61 18.78 2.27
C GLN A 94 -2.82 19.41 3.66
N MET A 95 -2.73 18.63 4.73
CA MET A 95 -2.84 19.18 6.10
C MET A 95 -1.65 20.08 6.47
N ASN A 96 -0.45 19.74 6.01
CA ASN A 96 0.73 20.59 6.21
C ASN A 96 0.58 21.96 5.54
N PHE A 97 -0.17 22.03 4.44
CA PHE A 97 -0.50 23.30 3.81
C PHE A 97 -1.52 24.13 4.61
N MET A 98 -2.45 23.48 5.33
CA MET A 98 -3.49 24.17 6.11
C MET A 98 -3.02 24.68 7.48
N HIS A 99 -1.93 24.14 8.02
CA HIS A 99 -1.36 24.51 9.31
C HIS A 99 0.15 24.82 9.19
N PRO A 100 0.53 26.04 8.73
CA PRO A 100 1.92 26.45 8.59
C PRO A 100 2.65 26.71 9.92
#